data_AF-A0A5C8RS37-F1
#
_entry.id   AF-A0A5C8RS37-F1
#
_cell.length_a   1.000
_cell.length_b   1.000
_cell.length_c   1.000
_cell.angle_alpha   90.00
_cell.angle_beta   90.00
_cell.angle_gamma   90.00
#
_symmetry.space_group_name_H-M   'P 1'
#
loop_
_entity.id
_entity.type
_entity.pdbx_description
1 polymer ?
#
loop_
_entity_poly.entity_id
_entity_poly.type
_entity_poly.pdbx_seq_one_letter_code
_entity_poly.pdbx_strand_id
1 'polypeptide(L)'
;AGRFGAPPAPGPAVALDLRAERLDLGRGLVATGAAAALGLEDGTLSVRDLSAKLAEGRIAGSASLSRRGGLAVIAGEGTVADVAIPALADGGPLGGRLSAALRFGTSGEDVAALAANLSGTGSGTLAALNLPETDPAAIGRALARALQIEDPLRDGRLQALVAEELSKAAAGTTQPASAPATVIGGTLRAGPLDLDLGAARWSGTLGYDFRTSRLDARGTLSGGTAPKGWGGGPPAIQLGLAGPLAAPERSLDVGPLTNGLAALVLQRELETIELIEADQTERQRRRARIEMDKARAAALKAAADKAAAEKAAADKATADKATADRAMADKAAAEEAARQARLKAQAAEEAARRGLVRHRP
;
A
#
# COMPACT_ATOMS: atom_id res chain seq x y z
N ALA A 1 12.76 -50.45 -3.44
CA ALA A 1 11.42 -50.94 -3.83
C ALA A 1 11.60 -52.05 -4.86
N GLY A 2 10.86 -53.14 -4.75
CA GLY A 2 10.95 -54.25 -5.72
C GLY A 2 10.27 -53.87 -7.03
N ARG A 3 10.88 -54.23 -8.16
CA ARG A 3 10.23 -54.18 -9.47
C ARG A 3 9.03 -55.12 -9.49
N PHE A 4 8.02 -54.78 -10.27
CA PHE A 4 6.91 -55.67 -10.49
C PHE A 4 7.36 -56.97 -11.17
N GLY A 5 6.78 -58.10 -10.75
CA GLY A 5 7.03 -59.40 -11.37
C GLY A 5 6.49 -59.51 -12.80
N ALA A 6 6.70 -60.68 -13.40
CA ALA A 6 6.12 -61.00 -14.70
C ALA A 6 4.59 -60.89 -14.66
N PRO A 7 3.94 -60.46 -15.76
CA PRO A 7 2.48 -60.45 -15.82
C PRO A 7 1.94 -61.87 -15.65
N PRO A 8 0.75 -62.03 -15.03
CA PRO A 8 0.09 -63.33 -14.99
C PRO A 8 -0.16 -63.84 -16.42
N ALA A 9 -0.13 -65.16 -16.59
CA ALA A 9 -0.47 -65.78 -17.85
C ALA A 9 -1.90 -65.39 -18.27
N PRO A 10 -2.18 -65.21 -19.57
CA PRO A 10 -3.52 -64.89 -20.05
C PRO A 10 -4.50 -65.97 -19.59
N GLY A 11 -5.57 -65.53 -18.93
CA GLY A 11 -6.66 -66.37 -18.42
C GLY A 11 -7.97 -66.08 -19.14
N PRO A 12 -9.05 -66.81 -18.81
CA PRO A 12 -10.38 -66.51 -19.33
C PRO A 12 -10.84 -65.12 -18.93
N ALA A 13 -11.73 -64.53 -19.73
CA ALA A 13 -12.39 -63.29 -19.36
C ALA A 13 -13.19 -63.48 -18.06
N VAL A 14 -13.03 -62.56 -17.12
CA VAL A 14 -13.73 -62.57 -15.82
C VAL A 14 -14.52 -61.28 -15.68
N ALA A 15 -15.78 -61.38 -15.23
CA ALA A 15 -16.61 -60.27 -14.83
C ALA A 15 -17.20 -60.54 -13.44
N LEU A 16 -17.03 -59.61 -12.51
CA LEU A 16 -17.48 -59.73 -11.13
C LEU A 16 -18.12 -58.43 -10.65
N ASP A 17 -19.29 -58.53 -10.03
CA ASP A 17 -19.88 -57.43 -9.27
C ASP A 17 -19.35 -57.46 -7.83
N LEU A 18 -18.58 -56.45 -7.46
CA LEU A 18 -18.05 -56.28 -6.13
C LEU A 18 -19.00 -55.43 -5.28
N ARG A 19 -19.30 -55.91 -4.07
CA ARG A 19 -19.88 -55.11 -2.99
C ARG A 19 -19.03 -55.28 -1.73
N ALA A 20 -18.61 -54.19 -1.13
CA ALA A 20 -17.84 -54.17 0.09
C ALA A 20 -18.40 -53.14 1.07
N GLU A 21 -18.60 -53.53 2.32
CA GLU A 21 -19.06 -52.61 3.36
C GLU A 21 -18.03 -51.51 3.63
N ARG A 22 -16.75 -51.88 3.62
CA ARG A 22 -15.61 -50.98 3.82
C ARG A 22 -14.58 -51.17 2.72
N LEU A 23 -14.10 -50.06 2.19
CA LEU A 23 -13.02 -50.00 1.20
C LEU A 23 -11.92 -49.09 1.74
N ASP A 24 -10.76 -49.68 2.04
CA ASP A 24 -9.57 -48.92 2.44
C ASP A 24 -8.97 -48.25 1.20
N LEU A 25 -8.89 -46.92 1.22
CA LEU A 25 -8.32 -46.11 0.15
C LEU A 25 -6.84 -45.77 0.42
N GLY A 26 -6.28 -46.29 1.50
CA GLY A 26 -4.96 -45.98 2.03
C GLY A 26 -4.96 -44.70 2.86
N ARG A 27 -3.86 -44.50 3.61
CA ARG A 27 -3.60 -43.27 4.39
C ARG A 27 -4.70 -42.93 5.41
N GLY A 28 -5.30 -43.95 6.01
CA GLY A 28 -6.38 -43.78 6.99
C GLY A 28 -7.75 -43.45 6.37
N LEU A 29 -7.84 -43.27 5.05
CA LEU A 29 -9.11 -43.01 4.37
C LEU A 29 -9.87 -44.31 4.16
N VAL A 30 -11.08 -44.37 4.67
CA VAL A 30 -11.98 -45.52 4.51
C VAL A 30 -13.28 -45.05 3.89
N ALA A 31 -13.62 -45.61 2.74
CA ALA A 31 -14.93 -45.47 2.14
C ALA A 31 -15.88 -46.59 2.60
N THR A 32 -17.18 -46.33 2.57
CA THR A 32 -18.21 -47.27 2.99
C THR A 32 -19.25 -47.52 1.90
N GLY A 33 -19.85 -48.71 1.93
CA GLY A 33 -20.86 -49.13 0.96
C GLY A 33 -20.36 -49.09 -0.48
N ALA A 34 -19.14 -49.58 -0.71
CA ALA A 34 -18.51 -49.58 -2.01
C ALA A 34 -19.15 -50.62 -2.93
N ALA A 35 -19.45 -50.22 -4.15
CA ALA A 35 -19.85 -51.10 -5.25
C ALA A 35 -19.01 -50.79 -6.49
N ALA A 36 -18.66 -51.82 -7.25
CA ALA A 36 -17.95 -51.68 -8.54
C ALA A 36 -18.12 -52.94 -9.39
N ALA A 37 -18.02 -52.79 -10.70
CA ALA A 37 -17.87 -53.92 -11.62
C ALA A 37 -16.38 -54.14 -11.93
N LEU A 38 -15.87 -55.33 -11.62
CA LEU A 38 -14.51 -55.75 -11.93
C LEU A 38 -14.49 -56.59 -13.22
N GLY A 39 -13.54 -56.32 -14.11
CA GLY A 39 -13.33 -57.08 -15.32
C GLY A 39 -11.86 -57.46 -15.50
N LEU A 40 -11.57 -58.66 -15.95
CA LEU A 40 -10.23 -59.06 -16.41
C LEU A 40 -10.35 -59.66 -17.81
N GLU A 41 -9.79 -58.99 -18.80
CA GLU A 41 -9.83 -59.41 -20.20
C GLU A 41 -8.54 -58.96 -20.90
N ASP A 42 -7.94 -59.82 -21.72
CA ASP A 42 -6.70 -59.55 -22.47
C ASP A 42 -5.56 -58.97 -21.61
N GLY A 43 -5.41 -59.47 -20.38
CA GLY A 43 -4.38 -59.00 -19.44
C GLY A 43 -4.61 -57.59 -18.90
N THR A 44 -5.82 -57.04 -19.08
CA THR A 44 -6.26 -55.75 -18.55
C THR A 44 -7.26 -55.98 -17.43
N LEU A 45 -6.90 -55.53 -16.23
CA LEU A 45 -7.82 -55.42 -15.10
C LEU A 45 -8.58 -54.09 -15.21
N SER A 46 -9.90 -54.13 -15.11
CA SER A 46 -10.76 -52.95 -15.12
C SER A 46 -11.62 -52.88 -13.87
N VAL A 47 -11.81 -51.67 -13.38
CA VAL A 47 -12.78 -51.29 -12.36
C VAL A 47 -13.70 -50.28 -13.03
N ARG A 48 -14.99 -50.62 -13.11
CA ARG A 48 -16.03 -49.77 -13.69
C ARG A 48 -17.08 -49.44 -12.65
N ASP A 49 -17.70 -48.28 -12.82
CA ASP A 49 -18.84 -47.82 -12.00
C ASP A 49 -18.56 -47.91 -10.49
N LEU A 50 -17.31 -47.62 -10.07
CA LEU A 50 -17.00 -47.52 -8.65
C LEU A 50 -17.86 -46.42 -8.05
N SER A 51 -18.52 -46.72 -6.94
CA SER A 51 -19.27 -45.76 -6.13
C SER A 51 -19.14 -46.14 -4.67
N ALA A 52 -18.76 -45.19 -3.83
CA ALA A 52 -18.68 -45.40 -2.38
C ALA A 52 -18.88 -44.08 -1.63
N LYS A 53 -19.29 -44.15 -0.37
CA LYS A 53 -19.36 -42.98 0.51
C LYS A 53 -18.00 -42.72 1.15
N LEU A 54 -17.55 -41.48 1.16
CA LEU A 54 -16.35 -41.05 1.89
C LEU A 54 -16.75 -39.94 2.85
N ALA A 55 -16.79 -40.26 4.15
CA ALA A 55 -17.47 -39.45 5.15
C ALA A 55 -18.91 -39.12 4.71
N GLU A 56 -19.31 -37.85 4.71
CA GLU A 56 -20.62 -37.39 4.25
C GLU A 56 -20.72 -37.27 2.72
N GLY A 57 -19.59 -37.33 2.01
CA GLY A 57 -19.51 -37.19 0.56
C GLY A 57 -19.52 -38.52 -0.17
N ARG A 58 -19.25 -38.46 -1.47
CA ARG A 58 -19.20 -39.63 -2.37
C ARG A 58 -17.93 -39.61 -3.21
N ILE A 59 -17.38 -40.79 -3.44
CA ILE A 59 -16.39 -41.03 -4.49
C ILE A 59 -17.02 -41.88 -5.58
N ALA A 60 -16.67 -41.59 -6.83
CA ALA A 60 -17.03 -42.42 -7.97
C ALA A 60 -15.90 -42.47 -9.00
N GLY A 61 -15.87 -43.50 -9.85
CA GLY A 61 -14.88 -43.53 -10.92
C GLY A 61 -14.74 -44.86 -11.65
N SER A 62 -13.76 -44.88 -12.53
CA SER A 62 -13.31 -46.06 -13.26
C SER A 62 -11.80 -46.04 -13.44
N ALA A 63 -11.19 -47.21 -13.53
CA ALA A 63 -9.76 -47.35 -13.78
C ALA A 63 -9.48 -48.65 -14.54
N SER A 64 -8.42 -48.64 -15.34
CA SER A 64 -7.85 -49.83 -15.95
C SER A 64 -6.38 -49.94 -15.61
N LEU A 65 -5.91 -51.19 -15.48
CA LEU A 65 -4.52 -51.57 -15.27
C LEU A 65 -4.18 -52.61 -16.33
N SER A 66 -3.19 -52.32 -17.15
CA SER A 66 -2.60 -53.27 -18.09
C SER A 66 -1.13 -53.50 -17.77
N ARG A 67 -0.62 -54.67 -18.16
CA ARG A 67 0.76 -55.08 -17.93
C ARG A 67 1.42 -55.45 -19.26
N ARG A 68 2.58 -54.85 -19.54
CA ARG A 68 3.44 -55.23 -20.68
C ARG A 68 4.84 -55.54 -20.16
N GLY A 69 5.13 -56.83 -19.95
CA GLY A 69 6.33 -57.26 -19.24
C GLY A 69 6.37 -56.67 -17.81
N GLY A 70 7.49 -56.06 -17.44
CA GLY A 70 7.65 -55.37 -16.15
C GLY A 70 6.85 -54.07 -16.02
N LEU A 71 6.40 -53.48 -17.13
CA LEU A 71 5.72 -52.18 -17.14
C LEU A 71 4.24 -52.35 -16.79
N ALA A 72 3.78 -51.63 -15.77
CA ALA A 72 2.37 -51.38 -15.51
C ALA A 72 1.94 -50.06 -16.15
N VAL A 73 0.74 -50.03 -16.72
CA VAL A 73 0.07 -48.81 -17.20
C VAL A 73 -1.30 -48.74 -16.55
N ILE A 74 -1.57 -47.63 -15.86
CA ILE A 74 -2.84 -47.35 -15.21
C ILE A 74 -3.44 -46.11 -15.86
N ALA A 75 -4.71 -46.16 -16.20
CA ALA A 75 -5.49 -45.00 -16.62
C ALA A 75 -6.83 -45.00 -15.90
N GLY A 76 -7.38 -43.83 -15.61
CA GLY A 76 -8.66 -43.75 -14.93
C GLY A 76 -9.24 -42.36 -14.89
N GLU A 77 -10.47 -42.31 -14.44
CA GLU A 77 -11.17 -41.09 -14.11
C GLU A 77 -11.98 -41.26 -12.84
N GLY A 78 -12.10 -40.19 -12.06
CA GLY A 78 -12.86 -40.25 -10.82
C GLY A 78 -13.33 -38.89 -10.38
N THR A 79 -14.34 -38.93 -9.52
CA THR A 79 -14.90 -37.77 -8.86
C THR A 79 -14.90 -37.97 -7.36
N VAL A 80 -14.68 -36.86 -6.67
CA VAL A 80 -14.98 -36.68 -5.26
C VAL A 80 -16.08 -35.65 -5.21
N ALA A 81 -17.20 -35.95 -4.58
CA ALA A 81 -18.34 -35.07 -4.48
C ALA A 81 -18.62 -34.78 -3.01
N ASP A 82 -18.53 -33.49 -2.67
CA ASP A 82 -18.99 -32.95 -1.40
C ASP A 82 -18.37 -33.64 -0.17
N VAL A 83 -17.05 -33.87 -0.19
CA VAL A 83 -16.33 -34.48 0.95
C VAL A 83 -15.83 -33.40 1.89
N ALA A 84 -16.06 -33.58 3.19
CA ALA A 84 -15.57 -32.66 4.20
C ALA A 84 -14.03 -32.67 4.23
N ILE A 85 -13.40 -31.49 4.17
CA ILE A 85 -11.94 -31.34 4.21
C ILE A 85 -11.33 -31.97 5.48
N PRO A 86 -11.93 -31.82 6.68
CA PRO A 86 -11.42 -32.50 7.88
C PRO A 86 -11.33 -34.02 7.75
N ALA A 87 -12.21 -34.67 6.97
CA ALA A 87 -12.16 -36.11 6.74
C ALA A 87 -10.99 -36.54 5.84
N LEU A 88 -10.42 -35.62 5.06
CA LEU A 88 -9.23 -35.83 4.23
C LEU A 88 -7.93 -35.50 4.98
N ALA A 89 -8.04 -34.88 6.15
CA ALA A 89 -6.95 -34.23 6.88
C ALA A 89 -6.83 -34.73 8.32
N ASP A 90 -7.32 -35.93 8.64
CA ASP A 90 -7.32 -36.51 9.98
C ASP A 90 -7.85 -35.56 11.07
N GLY A 91 -8.91 -34.80 10.77
CA GLY A 91 -9.50 -33.83 11.68
C GLY A 91 -8.75 -32.49 11.77
N GLY A 92 -7.89 -32.17 10.78
CA GLY A 92 -7.13 -30.94 10.72
C GLY A 92 -7.96 -29.66 10.78
N PRO A 93 -7.31 -28.49 10.98
CA PRO A 93 -7.97 -27.25 11.37
C PRO A 93 -8.75 -26.56 10.23
N LEU A 94 -8.54 -26.97 8.97
CA LEU A 94 -9.21 -26.40 7.82
C LEU A 94 -10.61 -26.98 7.66
N GLY A 95 -11.62 -26.12 7.74
CA GLY A 95 -13.01 -26.49 7.47
C GLY A 95 -13.39 -26.30 6.00
N GLY A 96 -14.46 -26.98 5.59
CA GLY A 96 -15.07 -26.82 4.27
C GLY A 96 -15.29 -28.12 3.54
N ARG A 97 -15.67 -28.02 2.27
CA ARG A 97 -16.07 -29.14 1.43
C ARG A 97 -15.32 -29.10 0.10
N LEU A 98 -14.87 -30.27 -0.34
CA LEU A 98 -14.16 -30.49 -1.59
C LEU A 98 -15.04 -31.29 -2.55
N SER A 99 -15.20 -30.76 -3.75
CA SER A 99 -15.60 -31.54 -4.92
C SER A 99 -14.48 -31.48 -5.95
N ALA A 100 -14.19 -32.59 -6.62
CA ALA A 100 -13.16 -32.64 -7.65
C ALA A 100 -13.51 -33.68 -8.71
N ALA A 101 -13.05 -33.45 -9.93
CA ALA A 101 -13.05 -34.42 -11.01
C ALA A 101 -11.63 -34.51 -11.58
N LEU A 102 -11.12 -35.73 -11.76
CA LEU A 102 -9.76 -35.96 -12.24
C LEU A 102 -9.76 -37.10 -13.25
N ARG A 103 -9.11 -36.86 -14.40
CA ARG A 103 -8.63 -37.90 -15.30
C ARG A 103 -7.13 -38.06 -15.09
N PHE A 104 -6.67 -39.29 -14.96
CA PHE A 104 -5.27 -39.56 -14.66
C PHE A 104 -4.73 -40.76 -15.42
N GLY A 105 -3.42 -40.77 -15.57
CA GLY A 105 -2.67 -41.87 -16.16
C GLY A 105 -1.26 -41.95 -15.56
N THR A 106 -0.75 -43.16 -15.46
CA THR A 106 0.63 -43.42 -15.02
C THR A 106 1.18 -44.70 -15.62
N SER A 107 2.50 -44.79 -15.71
CA SER A 107 3.20 -46.01 -16.08
C SER A 107 4.51 -46.18 -15.31
N GLY A 108 4.91 -47.41 -15.05
CA GLY A 108 6.11 -47.68 -14.26
C GLY A 108 6.40 -49.16 -14.07
N GLU A 109 7.67 -49.47 -13.80
CA GLU A 109 8.13 -50.83 -13.49
C GLU A 109 8.06 -51.17 -11.99
N ASP A 110 7.75 -50.18 -11.15
CA ASP A 110 7.50 -50.33 -9.73
C ASP A 110 6.50 -49.26 -9.24
N VAL A 111 6.09 -49.36 -7.97
CA VAL A 111 5.12 -48.42 -7.36
C VAL A 111 5.66 -47.00 -7.27
N ALA A 112 6.97 -46.83 -7.07
CA ALA A 112 7.58 -45.50 -6.99
C ALA A 112 7.57 -44.80 -8.35
N ALA A 113 7.85 -45.55 -9.43
CA ALA A 113 7.74 -45.09 -10.81
C ALA A 113 6.29 -44.73 -11.17
N LEU A 114 5.30 -45.54 -10.76
CA LEU A 114 3.89 -45.19 -10.96
C LEU A 114 3.53 -43.88 -10.23
N ALA A 115 4.01 -43.66 -9.01
CA ALA A 115 3.76 -42.40 -8.31
C ALA A 115 4.50 -41.21 -8.98
N ALA A 116 5.74 -41.42 -9.41
CA ALA A 116 6.58 -40.39 -10.03
C ALA A 116 6.14 -40.04 -11.46
N ASN A 117 5.43 -40.92 -12.15
CA ASN A 117 4.92 -40.69 -13.52
C ASN A 117 3.42 -40.37 -13.54
N LEU A 118 2.78 -40.22 -12.37
CA LEU A 118 1.38 -39.85 -12.29
C LEU A 118 1.15 -38.50 -12.94
N SER A 119 0.29 -38.51 -13.96
CA SER A 119 -0.12 -37.35 -14.72
C SER A 119 -1.63 -37.29 -14.82
N GLY A 120 -2.20 -36.10 -14.97
CA GLY A 120 -3.64 -35.95 -15.09
C GLY A 120 -4.12 -34.52 -15.22
N THR A 121 -5.38 -34.38 -15.57
CA THR A 121 -6.09 -33.10 -15.69
C THR A 121 -7.47 -33.21 -15.05
N GLY A 122 -7.95 -32.10 -14.53
CA GLY A 122 -9.19 -32.09 -13.79
C GLY A 122 -9.62 -30.71 -13.37
N SER A 123 -10.54 -30.68 -12.40
CA SER A 123 -10.99 -29.46 -11.74
C SER A 123 -11.29 -29.76 -10.28
N GLY A 124 -11.20 -28.73 -9.45
CA GLY A 124 -11.58 -28.76 -8.05
C GLY A 124 -12.48 -27.59 -7.71
N THR A 125 -13.42 -27.81 -6.80
CA THR A 125 -14.30 -26.82 -6.20
C THR A 125 -14.18 -26.92 -4.69
N LEU A 126 -13.91 -25.78 -4.06
CA LEU A 126 -13.92 -25.62 -2.61
C LEU A 126 -15.17 -24.82 -2.23
N ALA A 127 -15.92 -25.31 -1.26
CA ALA A 127 -17.14 -24.67 -0.78
C ALA A 127 -17.15 -24.60 0.75
N ALA A 128 -17.82 -23.57 1.28
CA ALA A 128 -17.97 -23.35 2.72
C ALA A 128 -16.64 -23.48 3.49
N LEU A 129 -15.54 -22.99 2.90
CA LEU A 129 -14.24 -23.03 3.56
C LEU A 129 -14.31 -22.25 4.85
N ASN A 130 -13.62 -22.74 5.87
CA ASN A 130 -13.35 -22.03 7.10
C ASN A 130 -11.84 -22.08 7.35
N LEU A 131 -11.20 -20.92 7.26
CA LEU A 131 -9.76 -20.73 7.37
C LEU A 131 -9.45 -20.06 8.72
N PRO A 132 -8.90 -20.80 9.70
CA PRO A 132 -8.48 -20.22 10.97
C PRO A 132 -7.43 -19.13 10.79
N GLU A 133 -7.36 -18.22 11.76
CA GLU A 133 -6.35 -17.15 11.81
C GLU A 133 -6.18 -16.38 10.49
N THR A 134 -7.31 -16.06 9.86
CA THR A 134 -7.36 -15.41 8.55
C THR A 134 -8.38 -14.26 8.58
N ASP A 135 -8.50 -13.52 9.70
CA ASP A 135 -9.49 -12.46 9.85
C ASP A 135 -9.51 -11.52 8.62
N PRO A 136 -10.62 -11.45 7.85
CA PRO A 136 -10.69 -10.67 6.62
C PRO A 136 -10.48 -9.16 6.82
N ALA A 137 -10.72 -8.63 8.02
CA ALA A 137 -10.54 -7.21 8.33
C ALA A 137 -9.13 -6.90 8.88
N ALA A 138 -8.24 -7.90 8.98
CA ALA A 138 -6.92 -7.74 9.59
C ALA A 138 -6.05 -6.68 8.92
N ILE A 139 -5.99 -6.67 7.58
CA ILE A 139 -5.13 -5.74 6.83
C ILE A 139 -5.52 -4.28 7.15
N GLY A 140 -6.81 -3.98 7.10
CA GLY A 140 -7.32 -2.63 7.40
C GLY A 140 -7.03 -2.20 8.84
N ARG A 141 -7.25 -3.08 9.83
CA ARG A 141 -6.99 -2.76 11.24
C ARG A 141 -5.49 -2.62 11.55
N ALA A 142 -4.66 -3.49 10.99
CA ALA A 142 -3.21 -3.41 11.13
C ALA A 142 -2.66 -2.11 10.54
N LEU A 143 -3.15 -1.72 9.35
CA LEU A 143 -2.75 -0.47 8.70
C LEU A 143 -3.21 0.77 9.49
N ALA A 144 -4.46 0.77 9.99
CA ALA A 144 -4.96 1.85 10.83
C ALA A 144 -4.13 2.02 12.12
N ARG A 145 -3.75 0.92 12.76
CA ARG A 145 -2.84 0.92 13.93
C ARG A 145 -1.44 1.42 13.55
N ALA A 146 -0.89 0.95 12.43
CA ALA A 146 0.43 1.37 11.97
C ALA A 146 0.51 2.89 11.78
N LEU A 147 -0.52 3.52 11.20
CA LEU A 147 -0.55 4.97 10.97
C LEU A 147 -0.63 5.83 12.25
N GLN A 148 -0.81 5.22 13.42
CA GLN A 148 -0.79 5.91 14.72
C GLN A 148 0.55 5.77 15.45
N ILE A 149 1.49 4.98 14.91
CA ILE A 149 2.81 4.74 15.49
C ILE A 149 3.82 5.70 14.85
N GLU A 150 4.76 6.21 15.65
CA GLU A 150 5.78 7.17 15.21
C GLU A 150 6.71 6.64 14.11
N ASP A 151 7.11 5.36 14.20
CA ASP A 151 7.99 4.70 13.22
C ASP A 151 7.37 3.39 12.70
N PRO A 152 6.35 3.46 11.84
CA PRO A 152 5.60 2.25 11.47
C PRO A 152 6.37 1.34 10.51
N LEU A 153 7.47 1.81 9.93
CA LEU A 153 8.32 1.07 8.98
C LEU A 153 9.46 0.31 9.65
N ARG A 154 9.60 0.40 10.98
CA ARG A 154 10.57 -0.42 11.72
C ARG A 154 10.43 -1.91 11.38
N ASP A 155 11.57 -2.56 11.11
CA ASP A 155 11.65 -3.99 10.78
C ASP A 155 10.80 -4.87 11.69
N GLY A 156 10.00 -5.75 11.07
CA GLY A 156 9.14 -6.73 11.73
C GLY A 156 7.89 -6.16 12.41
N ARG A 157 7.77 -4.84 12.60
CA ARG A 157 6.66 -4.22 13.33
C ARG A 157 5.32 -4.41 12.62
N LEU A 158 5.25 -4.08 11.33
CA LEU A 158 4.03 -4.27 10.55
C LEU A 158 3.65 -5.74 10.43
N GLN A 159 4.65 -6.62 10.31
CA GLN A 159 4.42 -8.07 10.28
C GLN A 159 3.78 -8.59 11.57
N ALA A 160 4.27 -8.14 12.73
CA ALA A 160 3.69 -8.50 14.03
C ALA A 160 2.23 -8.01 14.17
N LEU A 161 1.94 -6.78 13.74
CA LEU A 161 0.58 -6.23 13.76
C LEU A 161 -0.37 -7.04 12.86
N VAL A 162 0.04 -7.34 11.63
CA VAL A 162 -0.78 -8.13 10.69
C VAL A 162 -0.99 -9.54 11.22
N ALA A 163 0.04 -10.19 11.77
CA ALA A 163 -0.07 -11.53 12.34
C ALA A 163 -1.04 -11.56 13.55
N GLU A 164 -0.94 -10.58 14.45
CA GLU A 164 -1.86 -10.40 15.58
C GLU A 164 -3.30 -10.21 15.07
N GLU A 165 -3.52 -9.30 14.13
CA GLU A 165 -4.87 -9.00 13.62
C GLU A 165 -5.49 -10.19 12.86
N LEU A 166 -4.71 -10.93 12.08
CA LEU A 166 -5.19 -12.13 11.38
C LEU A 166 -5.64 -13.22 12.36
N SER A 167 -4.97 -13.36 13.50
CA SER A 167 -5.27 -14.40 14.50
C SER A 167 -6.60 -14.20 15.23
N LYS A 168 -7.24 -13.04 15.13
CA LYS A 168 -8.44 -12.69 15.90
C LYS A 168 -9.71 -13.41 15.45
N ALA A 169 -9.77 -13.87 14.20
CA ALA A 169 -10.93 -14.55 13.65
C ALA A 169 -10.55 -15.52 12.53
N ALA A 170 -11.48 -16.43 12.23
CA ALA A 170 -11.43 -17.24 11.02
C ALA A 170 -12.10 -16.50 9.85
N ALA A 171 -11.76 -16.90 8.61
CA ALA A 171 -12.44 -16.46 7.41
C ALA A 171 -13.27 -17.58 6.79
N GLY A 172 -14.52 -17.27 6.46
CA GLY A 172 -15.40 -18.14 5.69
C GLY A 172 -15.48 -17.70 4.23
N THR A 173 -15.53 -18.64 3.28
CA THR A 173 -15.88 -18.28 1.89
C THR A 173 -17.35 -17.93 1.77
N THR A 174 -17.67 -16.84 1.07
CA THR A 174 -19.06 -16.43 0.79
C THR A 174 -19.70 -17.25 -0.32
N GLN A 175 -18.90 -17.74 -1.27
CA GLN A 175 -19.32 -18.51 -2.45
C GLN A 175 -18.33 -19.65 -2.73
N PRO A 176 -18.76 -20.74 -3.41
CA PRO A 176 -17.83 -21.77 -3.88
C PRO A 176 -16.81 -21.21 -4.87
N ALA A 177 -15.57 -21.70 -4.78
CA ALA A 177 -14.49 -21.32 -5.67
C ALA A 177 -14.01 -22.55 -6.45
N SER A 178 -13.86 -22.42 -7.77
CA SER A 178 -13.42 -23.50 -8.64
C SER A 178 -12.15 -23.15 -9.38
N ALA A 179 -11.28 -24.14 -9.58
CA ALA A 179 -10.05 -23.98 -10.34
C ALA A 179 -9.77 -25.22 -11.20
N PRO A 180 -9.18 -25.05 -12.40
CA PRO A 180 -8.63 -26.18 -13.14
C PRO A 180 -7.46 -26.77 -12.35
N ALA A 181 -7.31 -28.09 -12.46
CA ALA A 181 -6.28 -28.86 -11.77
C ALA A 181 -5.46 -29.70 -12.77
N THR A 182 -4.18 -29.83 -12.47
CA THR A 182 -3.25 -30.71 -13.19
C THR A 182 -2.50 -31.56 -12.19
N VAL A 183 -2.16 -32.78 -12.55
CA VAL A 183 -1.25 -33.64 -11.79
C VAL A 183 -0.05 -33.90 -12.67
N ILE A 184 1.14 -33.65 -12.15
CA ILE A 184 2.40 -33.94 -12.82
C ILE A 184 3.37 -34.45 -11.76
N GLY A 185 3.96 -35.61 -11.99
CA GLY A 185 4.97 -36.18 -11.10
C GLY A 185 4.46 -36.48 -9.70
N GLY A 186 3.18 -36.85 -9.57
CA GLY A 186 2.54 -37.07 -8.27
C GLY A 186 2.29 -35.78 -7.47
N THR A 187 2.38 -34.62 -8.10
CA THR A 187 2.01 -33.33 -7.49
C THR A 187 0.80 -32.75 -8.20
N LEU A 188 -0.28 -32.51 -7.46
CA LEU A 188 -1.45 -31.77 -7.92
C LEU A 188 -1.17 -30.27 -7.83
N ARG A 189 -1.54 -29.53 -8.88
CA ARG A 189 -1.57 -28.06 -8.91
C ARG A 189 -2.93 -27.61 -9.40
N ALA A 190 -3.59 -26.75 -8.62
CA ALA A 190 -4.85 -26.12 -8.96
C ALA A 190 -4.69 -24.60 -8.92
N GLY A 191 -5.19 -23.92 -9.95
CA GLY A 191 -5.16 -22.46 -9.99
C GLY A 191 -5.41 -21.89 -11.39
N PRO A 192 -5.67 -20.58 -11.50
CA PRO A 192 -5.83 -19.64 -10.38
C PRO A 192 -7.09 -19.93 -9.56
N LEU A 193 -7.02 -19.70 -8.26
CA LEU A 193 -8.12 -19.86 -7.32
C LEU A 193 -8.38 -18.53 -6.62
N ASP A 194 -9.64 -18.09 -6.68
CA ASP A 194 -10.11 -16.86 -6.05
C ASP A 194 -11.11 -17.19 -4.94
N LEU A 195 -10.77 -16.80 -3.72
CA LEU A 195 -11.62 -16.96 -2.55
C LEU A 195 -12.16 -15.59 -2.14
N ASP A 196 -13.48 -15.42 -2.20
CA ASP A 196 -14.17 -14.30 -1.59
C ASP A 196 -14.42 -14.61 -0.10
N LEU A 197 -13.75 -13.84 0.77
CA LEU A 197 -13.79 -13.98 2.22
C LEU A 197 -14.59 -12.83 2.86
N GLY A 198 -15.48 -12.19 2.09
CA GLY A 198 -16.30 -11.07 2.54
C GLY A 198 -15.55 -9.74 2.48
N ALA A 199 -14.89 -9.35 3.59
CA ALA A 199 -14.14 -8.09 3.65
C ALA A 199 -12.74 -8.16 3.01
N ALA A 200 -12.33 -9.35 2.56
CA ALA A 200 -11.07 -9.61 1.89
C ALA A 200 -11.27 -10.60 0.74
N ARG A 201 -10.33 -10.59 -0.20
CA ARG A 201 -10.21 -11.57 -1.28
C ARG A 201 -8.81 -12.17 -1.26
N TRP A 202 -8.75 -13.50 -1.27
CA TRP A 202 -7.50 -14.23 -1.49
C TRP A 202 -7.46 -14.73 -2.93
N SER A 203 -6.36 -14.49 -3.64
CA SER A 203 -6.14 -14.99 -5.00
C SER A 203 -4.79 -15.67 -5.08
N GLY A 204 -4.75 -16.91 -5.58
CA GLY A 204 -3.53 -17.69 -5.55
C GLY A 204 -3.61 -19.04 -6.23
N THR A 205 -2.70 -19.91 -5.83
CA THR A 205 -2.57 -21.28 -6.32
C THR A 205 -2.49 -22.26 -5.18
N LEU A 206 -2.86 -23.51 -5.47
CA LEU A 206 -2.93 -24.61 -4.53
C LEU A 206 -2.12 -25.78 -5.08
N GLY A 207 -1.17 -26.27 -4.29
CA GLY A 207 -0.33 -27.41 -4.57
C GLY A 207 -0.53 -28.50 -3.53
N TYR A 208 -0.54 -29.76 -3.96
CA TYR A 208 -0.55 -30.90 -3.06
C TYR A 208 0.36 -32.01 -3.61
N ASP A 209 1.43 -32.35 -2.89
CA ASP A 209 2.29 -33.48 -3.23
C ASP A 209 1.70 -34.75 -2.62
N PHE A 210 1.16 -35.62 -3.48
CA PHE A 210 0.60 -36.89 -3.03
C PHE A 210 1.67 -37.75 -2.37
N ARG A 211 2.96 -37.69 -2.74
CA ARG A 211 3.97 -38.59 -2.16
C ARG A 211 4.33 -38.23 -0.74
N THR A 212 4.34 -36.94 -0.42
CA THR A 212 4.74 -36.41 0.90
C THR A 212 3.55 -35.96 1.75
N SER A 213 2.33 -35.99 1.20
CA SER A 213 1.11 -35.49 1.86
C SER A 213 1.22 -34.03 2.30
N ARG A 214 1.89 -33.20 1.50
CA ARG A 214 2.15 -31.80 1.82
C ARG A 214 1.31 -30.87 0.95
N LEU A 215 0.62 -29.97 1.64
CA LEU A 215 -0.07 -28.81 1.10
C LEU A 215 0.92 -27.67 0.86
N ASP A 216 0.72 -26.92 -0.22
CA ASP A 216 1.35 -25.65 -0.52
C ASP A 216 0.32 -24.72 -1.18
N ALA A 217 -0.31 -23.85 -0.41
CA ALA A 217 -1.21 -22.82 -0.89
C ALA A 217 -0.51 -21.46 -0.76
N ARG A 218 -0.41 -20.71 -1.85
CA ARG A 218 0.23 -19.39 -1.86
C ARG A 218 -0.57 -18.41 -2.69
N GLY A 219 -0.78 -17.22 -2.16
CA GLY A 219 -1.53 -16.18 -2.84
C GLY A 219 -1.40 -14.82 -2.16
N THR A 220 -2.10 -13.86 -2.75
CA THR A 220 -2.23 -12.51 -2.23
C THR A 220 -3.58 -12.41 -1.52
N LEU A 221 -3.55 -12.02 -0.25
CA LEU A 221 -4.74 -11.56 0.47
C LEU A 221 -4.81 -10.05 0.32
N SER A 222 -5.89 -9.57 -0.28
CA SER A 222 -6.19 -8.15 -0.43
C SER A 222 -7.47 -7.80 0.31
N GLY A 223 -7.49 -6.67 0.99
CA GLY A 223 -8.64 -6.30 1.81
C GLY A 223 -8.39 -5.06 2.66
N GLY A 224 -9.45 -4.61 3.32
CA GLY A 224 -9.45 -3.36 4.07
C GLY A 224 -9.57 -2.11 3.19
N THR A 225 -9.95 -1.01 3.80
CA THR A 225 -10.10 0.28 3.12
C THR A 225 -8.74 0.94 2.94
N ALA A 226 -8.43 1.33 1.70
CA ALA A 226 -7.24 2.10 1.39
C ALA A 226 -7.29 3.47 2.12
N PRO A 227 -6.26 3.83 2.92
CA PRO A 227 -6.20 5.14 3.56
C PRO A 227 -6.16 6.29 2.54
N LYS A 228 -6.52 7.50 2.98
CA LYS A 228 -6.32 8.71 2.16
C LYS A 228 -4.84 8.87 1.82
N GLY A 229 -4.54 9.09 0.53
CA GLY A 229 -3.17 9.16 0.01
C GLY A 229 -2.57 7.81 -0.36
N TRP A 230 -3.31 6.71 -0.22
CA TRP A 230 -2.85 5.40 -0.68
C TRP A 230 -2.87 5.32 -2.20
N GLY A 231 -1.71 5.03 -2.80
CA GLY A 231 -1.57 4.83 -4.24
C GLY A 231 -1.77 3.36 -4.65
N GLY A 232 -2.41 3.13 -5.80
CA GLY A 232 -2.51 1.82 -6.43
C GLY A 232 -3.74 0.99 -6.00
N GLY A 233 -3.57 -0.32 -6.00
CA GLY A 233 -4.63 -1.28 -5.64
C GLY A 233 -4.94 -1.31 -4.13
N PRO A 234 -5.95 -2.11 -3.72
CA PRO A 234 -6.28 -2.28 -2.31
C PRO A 234 -5.07 -2.80 -1.52
N PRO A 235 -4.96 -2.46 -0.21
CA PRO A 235 -3.92 -2.99 0.67
C PRO A 235 -3.87 -4.52 0.61
N ALA A 236 -2.65 -5.06 0.50
CA ALA A 236 -2.46 -6.47 0.26
C ALA A 236 -1.22 -7.03 0.97
N ILE A 237 -1.25 -8.32 1.28
CA ILE A 237 -0.16 -9.11 1.85
C ILE A 237 -0.06 -10.43 1.08
N GLN A 238 1.10 -11.08 1.13
CA GLN A 238 1.22 -12.47 0.72
C GLN A 238 0.84 -13.37 1.89
N LEU A 239 -0.14 -14.24 1.67
CA LEU A 239 -0.65 -15.19 2.65
C LEU A 239 -0.68 -16.58 2.04
N GLY A 240 -0.12 -17.54 2.78
CA GLY A 240 -0.07 -18.93 2.37
C GLY A 240 -0.22 -19.91 3.52
N LEU A 241 -0.43 -21.16 3.17
CA LEU A 241 -0.49 -22.31 4.06
C LEU A 241 0.40 -23.41 3.48
N ALA A 242 1.34 -23.95 4.26
CA ALA A 242 2.24 -25.00 3.81
C ALA A 242 2.45 -26.06 4.90
N GLY A 243 2.69 -27.31 4.50
CA GLY A 243 2.95 -28.39 5.45
C GLY A 243 1.95 -29.55 5.33
N PRO A 244 1.90 -30.45 6.33
CA PRO A 244 0.93 -31.55 6.34
C PRO A 244 -0.51 -31.02 6.28
N LEU A 245 -1.38 -31.65 5.51
CA LEU A 245 -2.79 -31.23 5.40
C LEU A 245 -3.52 -31.25 6.76
N ALA A 246 -3.11 -32.15 7.66
CA ALA A 246 -3.64 -32.24 9.02
C ALA A 246 -3.22 -31.09 9.95
N ALA A 247 -2.09 -30.44 9.67
CA ALA A 247 -1.54 -29.37 10.49
C ALA A 247 -0.74 -28.38 9.62
N PRO A 248 -1.41 -27.60 8.75
CA PRO A 248 -0.73 -26.65 7.89
C PRO A 248 -0.23 -25.44 8.69
N GLU A 249 0.94 -24.94 8.32
CA GLU A 249 1.54 -23.74 8.90
C GLU A 249 1.26 -22.53 8.00
N ARG A 250 0.89 -21.41 8.62
CA ARG A 250 0.64 -20.15 7.92
C ARG A 250 1.96 -19.44 7.60
N SER A 251 2.16 -19.08 6.34
CA SER A 251 3.24 -18.19 5.89
C SER A 251 2.69 -16.80 5.62
N LEU A 252 3.35 -15.78 6.17
CA LEU A 252 2.97 -14.37 6.06
C LEU A 252 4.15 -13.54 5.56
N ASP A 253 3.94 -12.81 4.46
CA ASP A 253 4.85 -11.78 3.97
C ASP A 253 4.08 -10.47 3.73
N VAL A 254 4.53 -9.43 4.43
CA VAL A 254 3.91 -8.08 4.43
C VAL A 254 4.62 -7.10 3.50
N GLY A 255 5.53 -7.56 2.64
CA GLY A 255 6.29 -6.72 1.70
C GLY A 255 5.39 -5.78 0.88
N PRO A 256 4.32 -6.27 0.22
CA PRO A 256 3.42 -5.39 -0.55
C PRO A 256 2.75 -4.31 0.32
N LEU A 257 2.31 -4.66 1.54
CA LEU A 257 1.71 -3.71 2.48
C LEU A 257 2.73 -2.67 2.97
N THR A 258 3.95 -3.12 3.25
CA THR A 258 5.07 -2.27 3.70
C THR A 258 5.43 -1.24 2.63
N ASN A 259 5.49 -1.65 1.36
CA ASN A 259 5.75 -0.76 0.24
C ASN A 259 4.66 0.32 0.10
N GLY A 260 3.39 -0.06 0.21
CA GLY A 260 2.28 0.90 0.16
C GLY A 260 2.28 1.86 1.34
N LEU A 261 2.60 1.36 2.55
CA LEU A 261 2.75 2.19 3.74
C LEU A 261 3.93 3.18 3.61
N ALA A 262 5.07 2.74 3.08
CA ALA A 262 6.23 3.60 2.85
C ALA A 262 5.92 4.73 1.88
N ALA A 263 5.23 4.43 0.78
CA ALA A 263 4.77 5.45 -0.17
C ALA A 263 3.83 6.47 0.49
N LEU A 264 2.91 6.00 1.34
CA LEU A 264 1.98 6.87 2.06
C LEU A 264 2.69 7.76 3.10
N VAL A 265 3.63 7.21 3.86
CA VAL A 265 4.41 7.98 4.84
C VAL A 265 5.24 9.06 4.13
N LEU A 266 5.95 8.68 3.06
CA LEU A 266 6.72 9.62 2.24
C LEU A 266 5.83 10.73 1.69
N GLN A 267 4.66 10.40 1.14
CA GLN A 267 3.74 11.41 0.63
C GLN A 267 3.29 12.39 1.72
N ARG A 268 2.97 11.90 2.92
CA ARG A 268 2.58 12.76 4.05
C ARG A 268 3.71 13.66 4.53
N GLU A 269 4.94 13.15 4.54
CA GLU A 269 6.12 13.95 4.88
C GLU A 269 6.36 15.06 3.85
N LEU A 270 6.23 14.75 2.56
CA LEU A 270 6.32 15.74 1.48
C LEU A 270 5.25 16.83 1.62
N GLU A 271 3.98 16.44 1.82
CA GLU A 271 2.88 17.38 2.04
C GLU A 271 3.14 18.28 3.28
N THR A 272 3.73 17.71 4.33
CA THR A 272 4.09 18.47 5.55
C THR A 272 5.22 19.47 5.27
N ILE A 273 6.26 19.06 4.53
CA ILE A 273 7.36 19.95 4.13
C ILE A 273 6.85 21.09 3.27
N GLU A 274 6.02 20.81 2.27
CA GLU A 274 5.43 21.83 1.39
C GLU A 274 4.59 22.85 2.17
N LEU A 275 3.81 22.40 3.16
CA LEU A 275 3.04 23.29 4.04
C LEU A 275 3.95 24.19 4.88
N ILE A 276 5.04 23.65 5.43
CA ILE A 276 6.03 24.42 6.20
C ILE A 276 6.73 25.44 5.29
N GLU A 277 7.16 25.03 4.10
CA GLU A 277 7.82 25.91 3.13
C GLU A 277 6.88 27.03 2.63
N ALA A 278 5.60 26.72 2.41
CA ALA A 278 4.59 27.71 2.04
C ALA A 278 4.36 28.75 3.15
N ASP A 279 4.24 28.31 4.41
CA ASP A 279 4.11 29.22 5.57
C ASP A 279 5.37 30.08 5.74
N GLN A 280 6.57 29.49 5.61
CA GLN A 280 7.82 30.24 5.65
C GLN A 280 7.90 31.29 4.54
N THR A 281 7.55 30.93 3.31
CA THR A 281 7.54 31.84 2.16
C THR A 281 6.56 32.99 2.36
N GLU A 282 5.36 32.71 2.87
CA GLU A 282 4.34 33.73 3.16
C GLU A 282 4.80 34.69 4.27
N ARG A 283 5.42 34.17 5.34
CA ARG A 283 6.01 35.00 6.42
C ARG A 283 7.13 35.90 5.90
N GLN A 284 7.99 35.40 5.02
CA GLN A 284 9.05 36.18 4.40
C GLN A 284 8.47 37.30 3.53
N ARG A 285 7.46 37.00 2.69
CA ARG A 285 6.77 38.02 1.87
C ARG A 285 6.16 39.12 2.73
N ARG A 286 5.53 38.77 3.85
CA ARG A 286 4.96 39.77 4.79
C ARG A 286 6.03 40.65 5.41
N ARG A 287 7.14 40.06 5.88
CA ARG A 287 8.28 40.82 6.43
C ARG A 287 8.88 41.77 5.39
N ALA A 288 9.08 41.31 4.16
CA ALA A 288 9.58 42.14 3.07
C ALA A 288 8.65 43.32 2.76
N ARG A 289 7.33 43.11 2.76
CA ARG A 289 6.35 44.20 2.61
C ARG A 289 6.45 45.22 3.74
N ILE A 290 6.49 44.78 5.00
CA ILE A 290 6.61 45.66 6.16
C ILE A 290 7.91 46.48 6.11
N GLU A 291 9.04 45.85 5.78
CA GLU A 291 10.32 46.55 5.65
C GLU A 291 10.32 47.54 4.48
N MET A 292 9.71 47.21 3.34
CA MET A 292 9.51 48.17 2.26
C MET A 292 8.65 49.37 2.71
N ASP A 293 7.56 49.13 3.41
CA ASP A 293 6.67 50.17 3.90
C ASP A 293 7.37 51.08 4.92
N LYS A 294 8.18 50.50 5.83
CA LYS A 294 9.03 51.27 6.76
C LYS A 294 10.08 52.10 6.02
N ALA A 295 10.77 51.50 5.03
CA ALA A 295 11.76 52.21 4.23
C ALA A 295 11.12 53.38 3.46
N ARG A 296 9.92 53.17 2.91
CA ARG A 296 9.13 54.22 2.26
C ARG A 296 8.73 55.33 3.23
N ALA A 297 8.25 54.97 4.42
CA ALA A 297 7.89 55.95 5.46
C ALA A 297 9.13 56.76 5.92
N ALA A 298 10.28 56.11 6.10
CA ALA A 298 11.54 56.75 6.45
C ALA A 298 12.02 57.69 5.33
N ALA A 299 11.92 57.28 4.06
CA ALA A 299 12.27 58.11 2.90
C ALA A 299 11.36 59.34 2.78
N LEU A 300 10.05 59.17 2.99
CA LEU A 300 9.09 60.30 3.02
C LEU A 300 9.41 61.28 4.15
N LYS A 301 9.72 60.77 5.35
CA LYS A 301 10.12 61.62 6.48
C LYS A 301 11.42 62.37 6.19
N ALA A 302 12.44 61.69 5.68
CA ALA A 302 13.71 62.33 5.32
C ALA A 302 13.54 63.41 4.23
N ALA A 303 12.67 63.17 3.25
CA ALA A 303 12.33 64.18 2.24
C ALA A 303 11.61 65.39 2.86
N ALA A 304 10.68 65.16 3.79
CA ALA A 304 10.00 66.23 4.53
C ALA A 304 10.97 67.04 5.42
N ASP A 305 11.86 66.36 6.15
CA ASP A 305 12.88 67.00 6.99
C ASP A 305 13.85 67.85 6.15
N LYS A 306 14.27 67.33 4.97
CA LYS A 306 15.10 68.09 4.03
C LYS A 306 14.37 69.31 3.48
N ALA A 307 13.11 69.17 3.06
CA ALA A 307 12.30 70.30 2.59
C ALA A 307 12.09 71.36 3.68
N ALA A 308 11.90 70.94 4.94
CA ALA A 308 11.80 71.84 6.07
C ALA A 308 13.13 72.57 6.35
N ALA A 309 14.26 71.87 6.27
CA ALA A 309 15.59 72.47 6.43
C ALA A 309 15.91 73.47 5.30
N GLU A 310 15.58 73.15 4.04
CA GLU A 310 15.73 74.05 2.90
C GLU A 310 14.86 75.31 3.06
N LYS A 311 13.61 75.15 3.49
CA LYS A 311 12.73 76.27 3.79
C LYS A 311 13.26 77.15 4.93
N ALA A 312 13.73 76.54 6.03
CA ALA A 312 14.33 77.28 7.15
C ALA A 312 15.60 78.05 6.74
N ALA A 313 16.42 77.46 5.86
CA ALA A 313 17.60 78.13 5.30
C ALA A 313 17.20 79.31 4.40
N ALA A 314 16.17 79.14 3.56
CA ALA A 314 15.64 80.22 2.73
C ALA A 314 15.04 81.36 3.57
N ASP A 315 14.23 81.04 4.59
CA ASP A 315 13.64 82.01 5.50
C ASP A 315 14.74 82.79 6.25
N LYS A 316 15.78 82.11 6.75
CA LYS A 316 16.94 82.76 7.37
C LYS A 316 17.68 83.68 6.39
N ALA A 317 17.91 83.24 5.14
CA ALA A 317 18.55 84.07 4.13
C ALA A 317 17.73 85.34 3.80
N THR A 318 16.40 85.25 3.80
CA THR A 318 15.55 86.44 3.62
C THR A 318 15.56 87.37 4.83
N ALA A 319 15.59 86.82 6.05
CA ALA A 319 15.72 87.60 7.28
C ALA A 319 17.07 88.31 7.36
N ASP A 320 18.17 87.62 7.05
CA ASP A 320 19.51 88.19 7.01
C ASP A 320 19.58 89.32 5.96
N LYS A 321 18.98 89.12 4.78
CA LYS A 321 18.88 90.18 3.76
C LYS A 321 18.06 91.39 4.24
N ALA A 322 16.93 91.16 4.91
CA ALA A 322 16.11 92.24 5.47
C ALA A 322 16.82 93.02 6.58
N THR A 323 17.66 92.36 7.40
CA THR A 323 18.50 93.04 8.40
C THR A 323 19.63 93.84 7.75
N ALA A 324 20.25 93.32 6.68
CA ALA A 324 21.25 94.05 5.91
C ALA A 324 20.65 95.28 5.21
N ASP A 325 19.45 95.16 4.64
CA ASP A 325 18.73 96.26 4.01
C ASP A 325 18.33 97.33 5.03
N ARG A 326 17.88 96.95 6.23
CA ARG A 326 17.63 97.89 7.34
C ARG A 326 18.91 98.57 7.82
N ALA A 327 20.00 97.84 7.97
CA ALA A 327 21.29 98.42 8.35
C ALA A 327 21.83 99.42 7.29
N MET A 328 21.56 99.17 6.00
CA MET A 328 21.86 100.12 4.93
C MET A 328 20.93 101.34 4.95
N ALA A 329 19.64 101.15 5.21
CA ALA A 329 18.67 102.25 5.36
C ALA A 329 18.99 103.14 6.57
N ASP A 330 19.37 102.55 7.71
CA ASP A 330 19.76 103.30 8.92
C ASP A 330 21.07 104.09 8.69
N LYS A 331 22.03 103.52 7.95
CA LYS A 331 23.24 104.25 7.54
C LYS A 331 22.91 105.41 6.59
N ALA A 332 22.02 105.20 5.63
CA ALA A 332 21.58 106.26 4.71
C ALA A 332 20.83 107.38 5.46
N ALA A 333 19.95 107.04 6.40
CA ALA A 333 19.23 108.00 7.24
C ALA A 333 20.18 108.77 8.17
N ALA A 334 21.22 108.12 8.72
CA ALA A 334 22.25 108.78 9.51
C ALA A 334 23.10 109.76 8.67
N GLU A 335 23.44 109.41 7.43
CA GLU A 335 24.13 110.32 6.50
C GLU A 335 23.26 111.50 6.06
N GLU A 336 21.95 111.30 5.91
CA GLU A 336 21.01 112.35 5.55
C GLU A 336 20.74 113.30 6.73
N ALA A 337 20.62 112.77 7.95
CA ALA A 337 20.56 113.55 9.18
C ALA A 337 21.85 114.36 9.40
N ALA A 338 23.03 113.79 9.12
CA ALA A 338 24.30 114.51 9.16
C ALA A 338 24.39 115.62 8.10
N ARG A 339 23.84 115.39 6.90
CA ARG A 339 23.71 116.44 5.86
C ARG A 339 22.78 117.56 6.29
N GLN A 340 21.62 117.25 6.87
CA GLN A 340 20.69 118.27 7.36
C GLN A 340 21.27 119.07 8.55
N ALA A 341 22.03 118.43 9.44
CA ALA A 341 22.75 119.11 10.51
C ALA A 341 23.82 120.08 9.97
N ARG A 342 24.56 119.68 8.93
CA ARG A 342 25.52 120.56 8.24
C ARG A 342 24.84 121.75 7.55
N LEU A 343 23.69 121.53 6.90
CA LEU A 343 22.93 122.60 6.26
C LEU A 343 22.36 123.60 7.29
N LYS A 344 21.88 123.11 8.45
CA LYS A 344 21.44 123.98 9.56
C LYS A 344 22.60 124.75 10.19
N ALA A 345 23.78 124.14 10.31
CA ALA A 345 24.98 124.82 10.77
C ALA A 345 25.43 125.93 9.80
N GLN A 346 25.38 125.67 8.49
CA GLN A 346 25.69 126.66 7.45
C GLN A 346 24.66 127.81 7.40
N ALA A 347 23.37 127.52 7.59
CA ALA A 347 22.33 128.56 7.69
C ALA A 347 22.48 129.44 8.94
N ALA A 348 22.94 128.86 10.07
CA ALA A 348 23.25 129.62 11.28
C ALA A 348 24.51 130.50 11.13
N GLU A 349 25.50 130.02 10.37
CA GLU A 349 26.74 130.77 10.07
C GLU A 349 26.50 131.93 9.08
N GLU A 350 25.57 131.78 8.14
CA GLU A 350 25.17 132.84 7.20
C GLU A 350 24.28 133.91 7.87
N ALA A 351 23.47 133.52 8.85
CA ALA A 351 22.74 134.46 9.71
C ALA A 351 23.66 135.28 10.63
N ALA A 352 24.79 134.71 11.09
CA ALA A 352 25.81 135.41 11.86
C ALA A 352 26.66 136.37 11.01
N ARG A 353 26.86 136.08 9.71
CA ARG A 353 27.60 136.95 8.77
C ARG A 353 26.84 138.19 8.30
N ARG A 354 25.50 138.23 8.39
CA ARG A 354 24.69 139.42 8.07
C ARG A 354 24.54 140.43 9.22
N GLY A 355 25.05 140.12 10.41
CA GLY A 355 24.95 140.98 11.61
C GLY A 355 26.15 141.88 11.91
N LEU A 356 27.31 141.72 11.25
CA LEU A 356 28.59 142.25 11.76
C LEU A 356 29.42 143.13 10.81
N VAL A 357 28.81 143.83 9.85
CA VAL A 357 29.50 144.88 9.05
C VAL A 357 28.66 146.16 9.02
N ARG A 358 28.43 146.75 10.20
CA ARG A 358 27.91 148.11 10.37
C ARG A 358 28.58 148.82 11.55
N HIS A 359 29.89 149.11 11.44
CA HIS A 359 30.61 150.26 12.06
C HIS A 359 32.13 150.13 11.76
N ARG A 360 32.70 150.98 10.88
CA ARG A 360 33.25 152.37 11.05
C ARG A 360 34.79 152.29 11.19
N PRO A 361 35.59 153.33 10.87
CA PRO A 361 35.31 154.73 10.53
C PRO A 361 35.15 155.03 9.04
#